data_AF-A0A956N783-F1
#
_entry.id   AF-A0A956N783-F1
#
_cell.length_a   1.000
_cell.length_b   1.000
_cell.length_c   1.000
_cell.angle_alpha   90.00
_cell.angle_beta   90.00
_cell.angle_gamma   90.00
#
_symmetry.space_group_name_H-M   'P 1'
#
loop_
_entity.id
_entity.type
_entity.pdbx_description
1 polymer ?
#
loop_
_entity_poly.entity_id
_entity_poly.type
_entity_poly.pdbx_seq_one_letter_code
_entity_poly.pdbx_strand_id
1 'polypeptide(L)'
;MYELIDAGHGRKLERFGSRCISRPAPAAQEPPLDPAAWAAADGTYYPGAGEGAPGRWEFEGAAPEGWTVTIGGIVYELRPTPTGQVGVFPEATDLRADLAERIREESARRPEHAPPRILDLFCYTGGLGLTAARAGAAVTAIDASKPAIAWLRRNVDHNDLSDRPLRSIAEDVPKFVARERRRGGNWDGVALDPPTFGRGPRGERWEIERGLAPLLRDVAAILSQDARFVLVTAHAEGWSPARLAREVERALG
;
A
#
# COMPACT_ATOMS: atom_id res chain seq x y z
N MET A 1 5.04 -12.94 -11.78
CA MET A 1 6.21 -12.66 -10.93
C MET A 1 6.64 -11.23 -11.17
N TYR A 2 7.21 -10.56 -10.15
CA TYR A 2 7.86 -9.26 -10.28
C TYR A 2 9.39 -9.43 -10.33
N GLU A 3 10.07 -8.58 -11.09
CA GLU A 3 11.52 -8.52 -11.17
C GLU A 3 11.97 -7.07 -11.44
N LEU A 4 13.01 -6.61 -10.75
CA LEU A 4 13.76 -5.42 -11.17
C LEU A 4 14.87 -5.90 -12.11
N ILE A 5 14.72 -5.63 -13.40
CA ILE A 5 15.64 -6.13 -14.45
C ILE A 5 16.94 -5.33 -14.43
N ASP A 6 16.82 -4.00 -14.44
CA ASP A 6 17.97 -3.10 -14.49
C ASP A 6 17.58 -1.72 -13.95
N ALA A 7 18.58 -0.92 -13.57
CA ALA A 7 18.39 0.46 -13.15
C ALA A 7 19.60 1.31 -13.57
N GLY A 8 19.33 2.50 -14.06
CA GLY A 8 20.36 3.44 -14.45
C GLY A 8 19.81 4.69 -15.13
N HIS A 9 20.65 5.71 -15.23
CA HIS A 9 20.32 7.02 -15.83
C HIS A 9 19.00 7.62 -15.32
N GLY A 10 18.76 7.51 -14.01
CA GLY A 10 17.58 8.03 -13.32
C GLY A 10 16.30 7.22 -13.56
N ARG A 11 16.41 5.98 -14.04
CA ARG A 11 15.28 5.10 -14.38
C ARG A 11 15.46 3.69 -13.83
N LYS A 12 14.36 2.93 -13.82
CA LYS A 12 14.33 1.50 -13.55
C LYS A 12 13.51 0.77 -14.61
N LEU A 13 13.95 -0.44 -14.95
CA LEU A 13 13.29 -1.37 -15.84
C LEU A 13 12.76 -2.54 -15.01
N GLU A 14 11.45 -2.73 -15.02
CA GLU A 14 10.76 -3.67 -14.13
C GLU A 14 9.88 -4.63 -14.93
N ARG A 15 9.92 -5.92 -14.60
CA ARG A 15 8.96 -6.92 -15.10
C ARG A 15 7.80 -7.07 -14.11
N PHE A 16 6.59 -6.97 -14.62
CA PHE A 16 5.35 -7.28 -13.91
C PHE A 16 4.57 -8.33 -14.70
N GLY A 17 4.84 -9.60 -14.41
CA GLY A 17 4.20 -10.71 -15.12
C GLY A 17 4.64 -10.73 -16.58
N SER A 18 3.68 -10.59 -17.50
CA SER A 18 3.94 -10.60 -18.94
C SER A 18 4.49 -9.28 -19.49
N ARG A 19 4.57 -8.22 -18.68
CA ARG A 19 4.95 -6.87 -19.14
C ARG A 19 6.27 -6.41 -18.54
N CYS A 20 7.10 -5.78 -19.36
CA CYS A 20 8.31 -5.06 -18.98
C CYS A 20 8.03 -3.56 -19.11
N ILE A 21 8.25 -2.77 -18.05
CA ILE A 21 7.98 -1.33 -18.07
C ILE A 21 9.15 -0.52 -17.52
N SER A 22 9.36 0.66 -18.09
CA SER A 22 10.38 1.61 -17.67
C SER A 22 9.77 2.78 -16.91
N ARG A 23 10.26 3.06 -15.70
CA ARG A 23 9.77 4.14 -14.84
C ARG A 23 10.91 4.98 -14.25
N PRO A 24 10.64 6.23 -13.83
CA PRO A 24 11.63 7.04 -13.11
C PRO A 24 12.10 6.37 -11.82
N ALA A 25 13.41 6.47 -11.58
CA ALA A 25 14.08 6.14 -10.33
C ALA A 25 15.22 7.14 -10.12
N PRO A 26 14.94 8.35 -9.59
CA PRO A 26 15.94 9.42 -9.48
C PRO A 26 17.18 9.05 -8.67
N ALA A 27 17.15 8.02 -7.84
CA ALA A 27 18.33 7.53 -7.12
C ALA A 27 19.30 6.72 -8.00
N ALA A 28 18.85 6.14 -9.12
CA ALA A 28 19.64 5.26 -9.97
C ALA A 28 20.44 6.06 -11.01
N GLN A 29 21.40 6.87 -10.57
CA GLN A 29 22.15 7.78 -11.46
C GLN A 29 23.23 7.08 -12.31
N GLU A 30 23.74 5.94 -11.84
CA GLU A 30 24.74 5.14 -12.54
C GLU A 30 24.24 4.67 -13.91
N PRO A 31 25.14 4.30 -14.84
CA PRO A 31 24.74 3.68 -16.10
C PRO A 31 24.05 2.33 -15.89
N PRO A 32 23.07 1.96 -16.76
CA PRO A 32 22.45 0.65 -16.75
C PRO A 32 23.47 -0.46 -17.01
N LEU A 33 23.29 -1.62 -16.36
CA LEU A 33 24.18 -2.76 -16.53
C LEU A 33 23.96 -3.47 -17.87
N ASP A 34 22.72 -3.50 -18.36
CA ASP A 34 22.37 -4.07 -19.66
C ASP A 34 21.53 -3.07 -20.46
N PRO A 35 22.17 -2.11 -21.17
CA PRO A 35 21.46 -1.15 -22.00
C PRO A 35 20.56 -1.78 -23.08
N ALA A 36 20.88 -3.00 -23.55
CA ALA A 36 20.12 -3.65 -24.60
C ALA A 36 18.75 -4.15 -24.10
N ALA A 37 18.64 -4.53 -22.82
CA ALA A 37 17.38 -4.95 -22.21
C ALA A 37 16.27 -3.88 -22.25
N TRP A 38 16.64 -2.60 -22.27
CA TRP A 38 15.70 -1.48 -22.26
C TRP A 38 14.92 -1.33 -23.57
N ALA A 39 15.44 -1.87 -24.68
CA ALA A 39 14.72 -1.91 -25.95
C ALA A 39 13.52 -2.86 -25.93
N ALA A 40 13.41 -3.74 -24.92
CA ALA A 40 12.31 -4.69 -24.77
C ALA A 40 11.21 -4.19 -23.79
N ALA A 41 11.20 -2.91 -23.44
CA ALA A 41 10.17 -2.34 -22.59
C ALA A 41 8.84 -2.20 -23.36
N ASP A 42 7.78 -2.89 -22.90
CA ASP A 42 6.43 -2.73 -23.43
C ASP A 42 5.89 -1.31 -23.25
N GLY A 43 6.33 -0.59 -22.21
CA GLY A 43 5.89 0.77 -21.96
C GLY A 43 6.82 1.59 -21.08
N THR A 44 6.85 2.88 -21.35
CA THR A 44 7.73 3.86 -20.69
C THR A 44 6.90 5.00 -20.12
N TYR A 45 7.06 5.26 -18.83
CA TYR A 45 6.45 6.42 -18.17
C TYR A 45 7.38 7.64 -18.21
N TYR A 46 6.80 8.78 -18.57
CA TYR A 46 7.43 10.09 -18.55
C TYR A 46 6.65 11.00 -17.58
N PRO A 47 7.28 11.49 -16.50
CA PRO A 47 6.62 12.36 -15.54
C PRO A 47 6.23 13.70 -16.18
N GLY A 48 5.18 14.33 -15.65
CA GLY A 48 4.76 15.67 -16.05
C GLY A 48 5.77 16.73 -15.61
N ALA A 49 5.73 17.90 -16.26
CA ALA A 49 6.57 19.03 -15.87
C ALA A 49 6.03 19.69 -14.60
N GLY A 50 6.71 19.49 -13.47
CA GLY A 50 6.39 20.12 -12.18
C GLY A 50 5.54 19.25 -11.25
N GLU A 51 5.40 19.72 -10.02
CA GLU A 51 4.70 19.00 -8.96
C GLU A 51 3.19 18.90 -9.25
N GLY A 52 2.66 17.67 -9.26
CA GLY A 52 1.25 17.40 -9.53
C GLY A 52 0.85 17.44 -11.01
N ALA A 53 1.77 17.71 -11.93
CA ALA A 53 1.50 17.62 -13.36
C ALA A 53 1.33 16.15 -13.79
N PRO A 54 0.29 15.80 -14.56
CA PRO A 54 0.11 14.43 -15.03
C PRO A 54 1.26 14.06 -15.97
N GLY A 55 1.82 12.87 -15.78
CA GLY A 55 2.74 12.29 -16.74
C GLY A 55 2.00 11.62 -17.89
N ARG A 56 2.78 11.00 -18.78
CA ARG A 56 2.27 10.19 -19.88
C ARG A 56 2.94 8.83 -19.91
N TRP A 57 2.19 7.85 -20.39
CA TRP A 57 2.71 6.55 -20.76
C TRP A 57 2.84 6.47 -22.28
N GLU A 58 3.95 5.92 -22.74
CA GLU A 58 4.14 5.50 -24.13
C GLU A 58 4.26 3.98 -24.14
N PHE A 59 3.37 3.30 -24.84
CA PHE A 59 3.37 1.83 -24.98
C PHE A 59 3.72 1.44 -26.41
N GLU A 60 4.34 0.28 -26.57
CA GLU A 60 4.39 -0.39 -27.86
C GLU A 60 2.98 -0.90 -28.21
N GLY A 61 2.30 -0.17 -29.11
CA GLY A 61 0.91 -0.46 -29.48
C GLY A 61 -0.11 0.12 -28.51
N ALA A 62 -1.25 -0.55 -28.36
CA ALA A 62 -2.33 -0.07 -27.51
C ALA A 62 -1.96 -0.21 -26.02
N ALA A 63 -2.20 0.87 -25.25
CA ALA A 63 -2.03 0.83 -23.81
C ALA A 63 -2.91 -0.28 -23.19
N PRO A 64 -2.37 -1.12 -22.30
CA PRO A 64 -3.15 -2.18 -21.68
C PRO A 64 -4.24 -1.58 -20.81
N GLU A 65 -5.47 -2.07 -20.95
CA GLU A 65 -6.55 -1.70 -20.04
C GLU A 65 -6.26 -2.16 -18.60
N GLY A 66 -5.58 -3.30 -18.48
CA GLY A 66 -5.00 -3.83 -17.24
C GLY A 66 -4.39 -5.21 -17.48
N TRP A 67 -3.58 -5.69 -16.53
CA TRP A 67 -3.05 -7.06 -16.51
C TRP A 67 -2.82 -7.53 -15.08
N THR A 68 -2.65 -8.82 -14.85
CA THR A 68 -2.44 -9.35 -13.50
C THR A 68 -1.00 -9.78 -13.26
N VAL A 69 -0.53 -9.64 -12.03
CA VAL A 69 0.75 -10.20 -11.57
C VAL A 69 0.61 -10.81 -10.18
N THR A 70 1.21 -11.97 -9.96
CA THR A 70 1.34 -12.56 -8.63
C THR A 70 2.65 -12.10 -7.98
N ILE A 71 2.55 -11.50 -6.79
CA ILE A 71 3.68 -11.07 -5.95
C ILE A 71 3.39 -11.49 -4.50
N GLY A 72 4.31 -12.21 -3.86
CA GLY A 72 4.10 -12.74 -2.50
C GLY A 72 2.87 -13.67 -2.40
N GLY A 73 2.44 -14.27 -3.52
CA GLY A 73 1.24 -15.10 -3.62
C GLY A 73 -0.10 -14.33 -3.62
N ILE A 74 -0.09 -13.00 -3.68
CA ILE A 74 -1.29 -12.19 -3.94
C ILE A 74 -1.32 -11.84 -5.42
N VAL A 75 -2.47 -11.99 -6.07
CA VAL A 75 -2.73 -11.56 -7.44
C VAL A 75 -3.14 -10.09 -7.43
N TYR A 76 -2.37 -9.24 -8.09
CA TYR A 76 -2.68 -7.82 -8.26
C TYR A 76 -3.11 -7.55 -9.69
N GLU A 77 -4.22 -6.84 -9.86
CA GLU A 77 -4.53 -6.16 -11.11
C GLU A 77 -3.70 -4.88 -11.20
N LEU A 78 -2.97 -4.72 -12.30
CA LEU A 78 -2.15 -3.57 -12.62
C LEU A 78 -2.77 -2.77 -13.75
N ARG A 79 -2.65 -1.44 -13.67
CA ARG A 79 -3.09 -0.50 -14.70
C ARG A 79 -2.18 0.72 -14.71
N PRO A 80 -1.83 1.28 -15.88
CA PRO A 80 -1.04 2.50 -15.96
C PRO A 80 -1.84 3.68 -15.39
N THR A 81 -1.29 4.42 -14.42
CA THR A 81 -1.91 5.63 -13.89
C THR A 81 -1.23 6.90 -14.40
N PRO A 82 -1.90 8.07 -14.39
CA PRO A 82 -1.27 9.35 -14.72
C PRO A 82 -0.09 9.75 -13.82
N THR A 83 0.12 9.07 -12.69
CA THR A 83 1.22 9.31 -11.75
C THR A 83 2.41 8.37 -11.95
N GLY A 84 2.33 7.43 -12.90
CA GLY A 84 3.38 6.43 -13.16
C GLY A 84 3.35 5.24 -12.19
N GLN A 85 2.37 5.19 -11.29
CA GLN A 85 2.08 3.99 -10.51
C GLN A 85 1.37 2.96 -11.40
N VAL A 86 1.46 1.70 -10.99
CA VAL A 86 0.78 0.59 -11.68
C VAL A 86 -0.20 -0.17 -10.79
N GLY A 87 -0.32 0.16 -9.51
CA GLY A 87 -1.25 -0.50 -8.59
C GLY A 87 -0.61 -1.42 -7.55
N VAL A 88 0.72 -1.51 -7.47
CA VAL A 88 1.42 -2.29 -6.43
C VAL A 88 2.81 -1.70 -6.16
N PHE A 89 3.28 -1.85 -4.91
CA PHE A 89 4.63 -1.54 -4.44
C PHE A 89 5.38 -2.85 -4.12
N PRO A 90 6.15 -3.41 -5.06
CA PRO A 90 6.81 -4.70 -4.89
C PRO A 90 7.85 -4.74 -3.76
N GLU A 91 8.43 -3.59 -3.42
CA GLU A 91 9.39 -3.44 -2.31
C GLU A 91 8.77 -3.82 -0.95
N ALA A 92 7.44 -3.74 -0.80
CA ALA A 92 6.74 -4.12 0.42
C ALA A 92 6.51 -5.65 0.54
N THR A 93 7.16 -6.48 -0.28
CA THR A 93 6.94 -7.95 -0.26
C THR A 93 7.37 -8.58 1.06
N ASP A 94 8.56 -8.28 1.55
CA ASP A 94 9.07 -8.86 2.80
C ASP A 94 8.27 -8.35 4.01
N LEU A 95 7.95 -7.06 4.03
CA LEU A 95 7.05 -6.47 5.02
C LEU A 95 5.68 -7.19 5.08
N ARG A 96 5.12 -7.51 3.92
CA ARG A 96 3.85 -8.27 3.83
C ARG A 96 4.03 -9.71 4.34
N ALA A 97 5.16 -10.34 4.09
CA ALA A 97 5.44 -11.67 4.63
C ALA A 97 5.46 -11.63 6.18
N ASP A 98 6.19 -10.68 6.77
CA ASP A 98 6.25 -10.48 8.22
C ASP A 98 4.87 -10.20 8.82
N LEU A 99 4.07 -9.35 8.18
CA LEU A 99 2.69 -9.07 8.58
C LEU A 99 1.84 -10.35 8.58
N ALA A 100 1.94 -11.17 7.54
CA ALA A 100 1.20 -12.41 7.44
C ALA A 100 1.58 -13.40 8.54
N GLU A 101 2.87 -13.51 8.88
CA GLU A 101 3.34 -14.36 9.99
C GLU A 101 2.78 -13.90 11.33
N ARG A 102 2.87 -12.60 11.64
CA ARG A 102 2.30 -12.03 12.88
C ARG A 102 0.80 -12.30 13.00
N ILE A 103 0.06 -12.20 11.90
CA ILE A 103 -1.38 -12.47 11.88
C ILE A 103 -1.68 -13.96 12.11
N ARG A 104 -0.90 -14.87 11.50
CA ARG A 104 -1.07 -16.32 11.70
C ARG A 104 -0.78 -16.72 13.14
N GLU A 105 0.30 -16.21 13.72
CA GLU A 105 0.62 -16.44 15.13
C GLU A 105 -0.51 -15.95 16.04
N GLU A 106 -1.04 -14.77 15.76
CA GLU A 106 -2.11 -14.19 16.56
C GLU A 106 -3.42 -14.96 16.39
N SER A 107 -3.72 -15.44 15.19
CA SER A 107 -4.88 -16.30 14.94
C SER A 107 -4.78 -17.63 15.70
N ALA A 108 -3.58 -18.22 15.77
CA ALA A 108 -3.36 -19.50 16.45
C ALA A 108 -3.52 -19.42 17.98
N ARG A 109 -3.42 -18.23 18.57
CA ARG A 109 -3.55 -18.02 20.02
C ARG A 109 -4.97 -17.68 20.46
N ARG A 110 -5.88 -17.35 19.52
CA ARG A 110 -7.24 -16.93 19.89
C ARG A 110 -8.13 -18.12 20.23
N PRO A 111 -8.94 -18.02 21.30
CA PRO A 111 -9.99 -18.98 21.57
C PRO A 111 -10.99 -19.00 20.41
N GLU A 112 -11.56 -20.17 20.12
CA GLU A 112 -12.59 -20.38 19.08
C GLU A 112 -12.16 -20.06 17.63
N HIS A 113 -10.86 -19.87 17.36
CA HIS A 113 -10.35 -19.48 16.03
C HIS A 113 -10.99 -18.21 15.46
N ALA A 114 -11.46 -17.28 16.33
CA ALA A 114 -11.99 -16.00 15.87
C ALA A 114 -10.89 -15.20 15.13
N PRO A 115 -11.19 -14.59 13.96
CA PRO A 115 -10.18 -13.91 13.17
C PRO A 115 -9.73 -12.58 13.82
N PRO A 116 -8.42 -12.26 13.86
CA PRO A 116 -7.94 -10.95 14.30
C PRO A 116 -8.59 -9.82 13.52
N ARG A 117 -9.02 -8.77 14.22
CA ARG A 117 -9.52 -7.54 13.62
C ARG A 117 -8.35 -6.64 13.25
N ILE A 118 -8.05 -6.55 11.96
CA ILE A 118 -6.97 -5.73 11.43
C ILE A 118 -7.54 -4.52 10.68
N LEU A 119 -6.97 -3.35 10.95
CA LEU A 119 -7.30 -2.11 10.25
C LEU A 119 -6.17 -1.75 9.28
N ASP A 120 -6.49 -1.61 8.00
CA ASP A 120 -5.56 -1.19 6.93
C ASP A 120 -5.90 0.25 6.52
N LEU A 121 -5.05 1.20 6.91
CA LEU A 121 -5.26 2.63 6.75
C LEU A 121 -4.40 3.18 5.60
N PHE A 122 -5.02 3.98 4.74
CA PHE A 122 -4.44 4.42 3.46
C PHE A 122 -4.14 3.21 2.55
N CYS A 123 -5.12 2.30 2.47
CA CYS A 123 -4.92 0.96 1.93
C CYS A 123 -4.59 0.90 0.43
N TYR A 124 -4.78 1.99 -0.33
CA TYR A 124 -4.56 2.03 -1.78
C TYR A 124 -5.29 0.88 -2.50
N THR A 125 -4.56 0.02 -3.20
CA THR A 125 -5.07 -1.17 -3.91
C THR A 125 -5.12 -2.43 -3.03
N GLY A 126 -4.84 -2.28 -1.72
CA GLY A 126 -5.00 -3.28 -0.67
C GLY A 126 -3.83 -4.21 -0.43
N GLY A 127 -2.59 -3.80 -0.72
CA GLY A 127 -1.41 -4.64 -0.54
C GLY A 127 -1.33 -5.30 0.85
N LEU A 128 -1.50 -4.50 1.90
CA LEU A 128 -1.46 -4.95 3.30
C LEU A 128 -2.76 -5.67 3.68
N GLY A 129 -3.94 -5.11 3.36
CA GLY A 129 -5.24 -5.69 3.69
C GLY A 129 -5.51 -7.05 3.05
N LEU A 130 -5.17 -7.25 1.77
CA LEU A 130 -5.29 -8.55 1.09
C LEU A 130 -4.38 -9.60 1.73
N THR A 131 -3.16 -9.19 2.09
CA THR A 131 -2.20 -10.06 2.79
C THR A 131 -2.75 -10.48 4.15
N ALA A 132 -3.29 -9.53 4.91
CA ALA A 132 -3.89 -9.78 6.22
C ALA A 132 -5.10 -10.72 6.13
N ALA A 133 -6.01 -10.48 5.18
CA ALA A 133 -7.18 -11.33 4.98
C ALA A 133 -6.81 -12.75 4.57
N ARG A 134 -5.83 -12.91 3.68
CA ARG A 134 -5.32 -14.23 3.28
C ARG A 134 -4.62 -14.96 4.44
N ALA A 135 -4.03 -14.22 5.38
CA ALA A 135 -3.45 -14.77 6.61
C ALA A 135 -4.50 -15.14 7.68
N GLY A 136 -5.79 -14.85 7.44
CA GLY A 136 -6.89 -15.23 8.32
C GLY A 136 -7.51 -14.09 9.13
N ALA A 137 -7.11 -12.84 8.90
CA ALA A 137 -7.68 -11.69 9.60
C ALA A 137 -9.06 -11.27 9.06
N ALA A 138 -9.85 -10.65 9.94
CA ALA A 138 -10.98 -9.80 9.59
C ALA A 138 -10.47 -8.38 9.36
N VAL A 139 -10.55 -7.91 8.11
CA VAL A 139 -9.90 -6.68 7.66
C VAL A 139 -10.93 -5.59 7.42
N THR A 140 -10.64 -4.39 7.92
CA THR A 140 -11.27 -3.16 7.42
C THR A 140 -10.21 -2.31 6.75
N ALA A 141 -10.38 -2.04 5.45
CA ALA A 141 -9.45 -1.29 4.63
C ALA A 141 -10.05 0.08 4.28
N ILE A 142 -9.31 1.15 4.57
CA ILE A 142 -9.77 2.54 4.45
C ILE A 142 -8.86 3.30 3.48
N ASP A 143 -9.45 3.98 2.51
CA ASP A 143 -8.77 4.94 1.65
C ASP A 143 -9.71 6.09 1.28
N ALA A 144 -9.19 7.30 1.08
CA ALA A 144 -10.00 8.42 0.63
C ALA A 144 -10.41 8.30 -0.85
N SER A 145 -9.62 7.57 -1.65
CA SER A 145 -9.80 7.43 -3.09
C SER A 145 -10.83 6.35 -3.42
N LYS A 146 -12.02 6.78 -3.89
CA LYS A 146 -13.03 5.84 -4.45
C LYS A 146 -12.46 4.97 -5.58
N PRO A 147 -11.63 5.50 -6.52
CA PRO A 147 -10.95 4.65 -7.50
C PRO A 147 -10.04 3.58 -6.89
N ALA A 148 -9.28 3.92 -5.83
CA ALA A 148 -8.42 2.95 -5.16
C ALA A 148 -9.25 1.85 -4.47
N ILE A 149 -10.33 2.22 -3.78
CA ILE A 149 -11.26 1.25 -3.18
C ILE A 149 -11.92 0.35 -4.22
N ALA A 150 -12.31 0.89 -5.38
CA ALA A 150 -12.83 0.08 -6.48
C ALA A 150 -11.77 -0.89 -7.03
N TRP A 151 -10.50 -0.47 -7.02
CA TRP A 151 -9.38 -1.32 -7.43
C TRP A 151 -9.08 -2.42 -6.42
N LEU A 152 -9.06 -2.10 -5.13
CA LEU A 152 -8.98 -3.06 -4.05
C LEU A 152 -10.07 -4.14 -4.17
N ARG A 153 -11.32 -3.77 -4.46
CA ARG A 153 -12.41 -4.75 -4.65
C ARG A 153 -12.14 -5.73 -5.79
N ARG A 154 -11.63 -5.25 -6.93
CA ARG A 154 -11.21 -6.16 -8.02
C ARG A 154 -10.08 -7.09 -7.58
N ASN A 155 -9.13 -6.58 -6.80
CA ASN A 155 -8.07 -7.43 -6.23
C ASN A 155 -8.63 -8.44 -5.21
N VAL A 156 -9.67 -8.12 -4.44
CA VAL A 156 -10.35 -9.11 -3.57
C VAL A 156 -10.90 -10.25 -4.42
N ASP A 157 -11.56 -9.93 -5.54
CA ASP A 157 -12.12 -10.94 -6.45
C ASP A 157 -11.02 -11.79 -7.10
N HIS A 158 -9.91 -11.19 -7.55
CA HIS A 158 -8.77 -11.91 -8.13
C HIS A 158 -8.05 -12.88 -7.16
N ASN A 159 -8.33 -12.78 -5.86
CA ASN A 159 -7.70 -13.61 -4.83
C ASN A 159 -8.68 -14.56 -4.13
N ASP A 160 -9.91 -14.67 -4.63
CA ASP A 160 -10.98 -15.49 -4.01
C ASP A 160 -11.21 -15.11 -2.53
N LEU A 161 -11.10 -13.82 -2.21
CA LEU A 161 -11.27 -13.30 -0.85
C LEU A 161 -12.66 -12.70 -0.61
N SER A 162 -13.60 -12.83 -1.55
CA SER A 162 -14.92 -12.19 -1.48
C SER A 162 -15.80 -12.77 -0.36
N ASP A 163 -15.57 -14.03 0.04
CA ASP A 163 -16.24 -14.68 1.18
C ASP A 163 -15.51 -14.45 2.52
N ARG A 164 -14.37 -13.76 2.51
CA ARG A 164 -13.62 -13.42 3.73
C ARG A 164 -14.18 -12.15 4.37
N PRO A 165 -14.00 -11.96 5.70
CA PRO A 165 -14.39 -10.73 6.38
C PRO A 165 -13.46 -9.56 6.03
N LEU A 166 -13.47 -9.09 4.77
CA LEU A 166 -12.72 -7.94 4.28
C LEU A 166 -13.70 -6.85 3.82
N ARG A 167 -13.73 -5.73 4.53
CA ARG A 167 -14.55 -4.56 4.17
C ARG A 167 -13.70 -3.38 3.74
N SER A 168 -13.93 -2.90 2.52
CA SER A 168 -13.28 -1.67 1.98
C SER A 168 -14.20 -0.45 2.09
N ILE A 169 -13.72 0.68 2.60
CA ILE A 169 -14.49 1.92 2.80
C ILE A 169 -13.76 3.12 2.19
N ALA A 170 -14.49 3.90 1.37
CA ALA A 170 -13.99 5.15 0.83
C ALA A 170 -14.24 6.32 1.79
N GLU A 171 -13.27 6.63 2.65
CA GLU A 171 -13.38 7.67 3.68
C GLU A 171 -12.02 8.31 4.01
N ASP A 172 -12.05 9.56 4.51
CA ASP A 172 -10.89 10.20 5.14
C ASP A 172 -10.44 9.40 6.38
N VAL A 173 -9.18 8.94 6.35
CA VAL A 173 -8.61 8.07 7.40
C VAL A 173 -8.68 8.70 8.79
N PRO A 174 -8.20 9.94 9.02
CA PRO A 174 -8.33 10.57 10.34
C PRO A 174 -9.77 10.65 10.85
N LYS A 175 -10.75 10.97 9.99
CA LYS A 175 -12.17 10.97 10.37
C LYS A 175 -12.70 9.58 10.72
N PHE A 176 -12.30 8.55 9.97
CA PHE A 176 -12.65 7.18 10.28
C PHE A 176 -12.12 6.77 11.66
N VAL A 177 -10.83 6.98 11.93
CA VAL A 177 -10.19 6.61 13.20
C VAL A 177 -10.80 7.39 14.37
N ALA A 178 -11.03 8.70 14.23
CA ALA A 178 -11.69 9.49 15.25
C ALA A 178 -13.12 9.00 15.56
N ARG A 179 -13.84 8.45 14.57
CA ARG A 179 -15.15 7.83 14.81
C ARG A 179 -15.04 6.49 15.52
N GLU A 180 -14.09 5.64 15.15
CA GLU A 180 -13.85 4.37 15.84
C GLU A 180 -13.44 4.60 17.30
N ARG A 181 -12.66 5.64 17.57
CA ARG A 181 -12.33 6.07 18.95
C ARG A 181 -13.58 6.39 19.77
N ARG A 182 -14.55 7.10 19.21
CA ARG A 182 -15.83 7.37 19.89
C ARG A 182 -16.67 6.11 20.13
N ARG A 183 -16.43 5.05 19.36
CA ARG A 183 -17.13 3.76 19.48
C ARG A 183 -16.40 2.77 20.40
N GLY A 184 -15.28 3.15 20.99
CA GLY A 184 -14.47 2.29 21.87
C GLY A 184 -13.47 1.40 21.13
N GLY A 185 -13.29 1.56 19.81
CA GLY A 185 -12.27 0.85 19.05
C GLY A 185 -12.38 -0.67 19.17
N ASN A 186 -11.28 -1.32 19.54
CA ASN A 186 -11.05 -2.77 19.64
C ASN A 186 -10.48 -3.40 18.36
N TRP A 187 -9.28 -2.95 17.98
CA TRP A 187 -8.51 -3.49 16.85
C TRP A 187 -7.25 -4.22 17.33
N ASP A 188 -7.03 -5.42 16.83
CA ASP A 188 -5.92 -6.30 17.24
C ASP A 188 -4.59 -5.93 16.57
N GLY A 189 -4.67 -5.22 15.45
CA GLY A 189 -3.52 -4.65 14.78
C GLY A 189 -3.94 -3.58 13.78
N VAL A 190 -3.04 -2.63 13.54
CA VAL A 190 -3.26 -1.54 12.58
C VAL A 190 -2.05 -1.46 11.66
N ALA A 191 -2.30 -1.37 10.37
CA ALA A 191 -1.31 -1.06 9.36
C ALA A 191 -1.62 0.33 8.76
N LEU A 192 -0.60 1.16 8.62
CA LEU A 192 -0.71 2.54 8.15
C LEU A 192 0.32 2.80 7.05
N ASP A 193 -0.15 3.21 5.87
CA ASP A 193 0.72 3.67 4.77
C ASP A 193 0.39 5.10 4.30
N PRO A 194 0.52 6.11 5.17
CA PRO A 194 0.16 7.47 4.84
C PRO A 194 1.01 8.05 3.69
N PRO A 195 0.40 8.74 2.73
CA PRO A 195 1.15 9.47 1.71
C PRO A 195 1.81 10.71 2.31
N THR A 196 2.85 11.24 1.64
CA THR A 196 3.48 12.51 2.02
C THR A 196 2.45 13.65 2.05
N PHE A 197 1.66 13.74 0.98
CA PHE A 197 0.57 14.70 0.80
C PHE A 197 -0.67 13.96 0.29
N GLY A 198 -1.85 14.39 0.73
CA GLY A 198 -3.09 13.76 0.32
C GLY A 198 -4.30 14.66 0.48
N ARG A 199 -5.43 14.20 -0.06
CA ARG A 199 -6.73 14.85 0.15
C ARG A 199 -7.80 13.81 0.50
N GLY A 200 -8.60 14.12 1.50
CA GLY A 200 -9.80 13.37 1.83
C GLY A 200 -10.90 13.54 0.77
N PRO A 201 -11.98 12.74 0.84
CA PRO A 201 -13.04 12.75 -0.18
C PRO A 201 -13.79 14.09 -0.30
N ARG A 202 -13.72 14.97 0.71
CA ARG A 202 -14.31 16.32 0.70
C ARG A 202 -13.26 17.42 0.67
N GLY A 203 -12.02 17.09 0.27
CA GLY A 203 -10.93 18.05 0.14
C GLY A 203 -10.16 18.32 1.45
N GLU A 204 -10.38 17.50 2.49
CA GLU A 204 -9.58 17.55 3.72
C GLU A 204 -8.09 17.41 3.38
N ARG A 205 -7.23 18.32 3.84
CA ARG A 205 -5.78 18.23 3.53
C ARG A 205 -5.09 17.25 4.47
N TRP A 206 -4.29 16.36 3.90
CA TRP A 206 -3.39 15.47 4.62
C TRP A 206 -1.94 15.82 4.29
N GLU A 207 -1.09 15.92 5.33
CA GLU A 207 0.36 16.05 5.21
C GLU A 207 1.00 15.25 6.33
N ILE A 208 1.88 14.31 6.01
CA ILE A 208 2.46 13.38 6.99
C ILE A 208 3.15 14.10 8.16
N GLU A 209 3.85 15.20 7.86
CA GLU A 209 4.61 16.01 8.83
C GLU A 209 3.75 16.55 9.98
N ARG A 210 2.48 16.85 9.71
CA ARG A 210 1.55 17.38 10.71
C ARG A 210 0.48 16.37 11.13
N GLY A 211 0.19 15.42 10.26
CA GLY A 211 -0.93 14.48 10.41
C GLY A 211 -0.56 13.20 11.15
N LEU A 212 0.69 12.73 11.05
CA LEU A 212 1.03 11.39 11.56
C LEU A 212 0.94 11.30 13.08
N ALA A 213 1.59 12.20 13.82
CA ALA A 213 1.62 12.12 15.29
C ALA A 213 0.20 12.22 15.93
N PRO A 214 -0.70 13.12 15.50
CA PRO A 214 -2.10 13.09 15.96
C PRO A 214 -2.83 11.80 15.58
N LEU A 215 -2.64 11.29 14.36
CA LEU A 215 -3.28 10.06 13.91
C LEU A 215 -2.81 8.87 14.74
N LEU A 216 -1.52 8.74 15.02
CA LEU A 216 -0.97 7.65 15.83
C LEU A 216 -1.52 7.65 17.27
N ARG A 217 -1.73 8.83 17.87
CA ARG A 217 -2.40 8.93 19.18
C ARG A 217 -3.84 8.44 19.13
N ASP A 218 -4.58 8.75 18.07
CA ASP A 218 -5.93 8.23 17.89
C ASP A 218 -5.93 6.72 17.57
N VAL A 219 -4.93 6.23 16.85
CA VAL A 219 -4.70 4.79 16.62
C VAL A 219 -4.47 4.07 17.95
N ALA A 220 -3.56 4.57 18.79
CA ALA A 220 -3.30 4.01 20.12
C ALA A 220 -4.59 3.88 20.95
N ALA A 221 -5.49 4.88 20.85
CA ALA A 221 -6.76 4.89 21.55
C ALA A 221 -7.84 3.94 21.00
N ILE A 222 -7.62 3.29 19.85
CA ILE A 222 -8.56 2.31 19.26
C ILE A 222 -8.04 0.87 19.28
N LEU A 223 -6.81 0.65 19.71
CA LEU A 223 -6.24 -0.68 19.86
C LEU A 223 -6.97 -1.49 20.94
N SER A 224 -7.06 -2.80 20.75
CA SER A 224 -7.46 -3.72 21.81
C SER A 224 -6.38 -3.78 22.89
N GLN A 225 -6.74 -4.22 24.10
CA GLN A 225 -5.75 -4.38 25.19
C GLN A 225 -4.66 -5.38 24.83
N ASP A 226 -4.99 -6.38 24.00
CA ASP A 226 -4.07 -7.42 23.53
C ASP A 226 -3.52 -7.13 22.13
N ALA A 227 -3.60 -5.88 21.65
CA ALA A 227 -3.13 -5.52 20.31
C ALA A 227 -1.67 -5.89 20.12
N ARG A 228 -1.36 -6.45 18.94
CA ARG A 228 -0.06 -7.10 18.68
C ARG A 228 0.91 -6.24 17.91
N PHE A 229 0.40 -5.35 17.08
CA PHE A 229 1.26 -4.52 16.26
C PHE A 229 0.57 -3.23 15.82
N VAL A 230 1.39 -2.20 15.66
CA VAL A 230 1.14 -1.07 14.78
C VAL A 230 2.24 -1.09 13.73
N LEU A 231 1.87 -1.29 12.48
CA LEU A 231 2.78 -1.25 11.34
C LEU A 231 2.65 0.11 10.67
N VAL A 232 3.77 0.83 10.50
CA VAL A 232 3.78 2.13 9.81
C VAL A 232 4.83 2.12 8.72
N THR A 233 4.42 2.50 7.51
CA THR A 233 5.28 2.72 6.35
C THR A 233 5.21 4.17 5.91
N ALA A 234 6.27 4.66 5.28
CA ALA A 234 6.26 5.97 4.66
C ALA A 234 7.24 6.02 3.49
N HIS A 235 6.75 6.54 2.36
CA HIS A 235 7.57 6.87 1.18
C HIS A 235 7.99 8.35 1.15
N ALA A 236 7.82 9.06 2.26
CA ALA A 236 8.12 10.47 2.40
C ALA A 236 9.61 10.70 2.72
N GLU A 237 10.21 11.69 2.06
CA GLU A 237 11.59 12.09 2.36
C GLU A 237 11.73 12.53 3.82
N GLY A 238 12.84 12.16 4.47
CA GLY A 238 13.07 12.46 5.89
C GLY A 238 12.31 11.57 6.89
N TRP A 239 11.55 10.57 6.43
CA TRP A 239 10.87 9.58 7.27
C TRP A 239 11.62 8.25 7.32
N SER A 240 12.74 8.23 8.05
CA SER A 240 13.51 7.00 8.26
C SER A 240 12.78 6.01 9.18
N PRO A 241 13.11 4.70 9.12
CA PRO A 241 12.56 3.70 10.04
C PRO A 241 12.72 4.09 11.52
N ALA A 242 13.87 4.65 11.90
CA ALA A 242 14.13 5.10 13.27
C ALA A 242 13.24 6.30 13.67
N ARG A 243 12.88 7.17 12.74
CA ARG A 243 11.93 8.27 13.00
C ARG A 243 10.53 7.72 13.20
N LEU A 244 10.07 6.84 12.30
CA LEU A 244 8.76 6.20 12.41
C LEU A 244 8.61 5.44 13.73
N ALA A 245 9.61 4.64 14.10
CA ALA A 245 9.63 3.91 15.36
C ALA A 245 9.44 4.83 16.57
N ARG A 246 10.18 5.94 16.64
CA ARG A 246 10.02 6.93 17.72
C ARG A 246 8.62 7.56 17.77
N GLU A 247 8.01 7.85 16.62
CA GLU A 247 6.64 8.40 16.60
C GLU A 247 5.60 7.38 17.08
N VAL A 248 5.79 6.10 16.74
CA VAL A 248 4.93 5.01 17.23
C VAL A 248 5.12 4.82 18.73
N GLU A 249 6.35 4.71 19.22
CA GLU A 249 6.67 4.58 20.65
C GLU A 249 6.07 5.74 21.46
N ARG A 250 6.23 6.98 20.99
CA ARG A 250 5.64 8.16 21.65
C ARG A 250 4.12 8.11 21.74
N ALA A 251 3.46 7.51 20.75
CA ALA A 251 2.00 7.42 20.72
C ALA A 251 1.45 6.28 21.58
N LEU A 252 2.18 5.17 21.68
CA LEU A 252 1.77 3.98 22.44
C LEU A 252 2.11 4.07 23.94
N GLY A 253 3.09 4.90 24.31
CA GLY A 253 3.58 5.01 25.69
C GLY A 253 4.58 3.92 26.05
#